data_AF-A0AAN7W6H8-F1
#
_entry.id   AF-A0AAN7W6H8-F1
#
_cell.length_a   1.000
_cell.length_b   1.000
_cell.length_c   1.000
_cell.angle_alpha   90.00
_cell.angle_beta   90.00
_cell.angle_gamma   90.00
#
_symmetry.space_group_name_H-M   'P 1'
#
loop_
_entity.id
_entity.type
_entity.pdbx_description
1 polymer ?
#
loop_
_entity_poly.entity_id
_entity_poly.type
_entity_poly.pdbx_seq_one_letter_code
_entity_poly.pdbx_strand_id
1 'polypeptide(L)'
;MSEASGDRFMVYNTCGITSSEINTLLSEDTQGSVREDQYQIRDIEGTAQTVCQFHRENVQPRCEPEYKDLFVVFDRKEAVQQGVLVVNLAPEHGYPDAIRQLPGNAIETIASLSIVNDDWFTQRETDEEHKTELVPQDWFALYNLMSDKAEFSKAKIMMNRGVQYIGVEEDEDEDEEDDDEEDDQDENGNEGGSHEDSPVLSREFYRGVKPDTTVLDEIVSQHREIASRVNLSADFFAAIDERYKTEGALIARAPPGQDSFRFKGPAAGEILGWIYLGFMTWDEAKDFAGRQQ
;
A
#
# COMPACT_ATOMS: atom_id res chain seq x y z
N MET A 1 6.79 36.16 -21.57
CA MET A 1 7.56 35.44 -20.54
C MET A 1 6.61 34.40 -20.00
N SER A 2 6.76 33.14 -20.42
CA SER A 2 5.97 32.02 -19.89
C SER A 2 6.71 31.49 -18.67
N GLU A 3 6.21 31.81 -17.48
CA GLU A 3 6.67 31.15 -16.26
C GLU A 3 6.32 29.66 -16.35
N ALA A 4 7.26 28.83 -15.88
CA ALA A 4 7.23 27.39 -15.99
C ALA A 4 5.94 26.82 -15.38
N SER A 5 5.32 25.93 -16.14
CA SER A 5 4.02 25.32 -15.87
C SER A 5 4.10 24.14 -14.87
N GLY A 6 5.31 23.80 -14.41
CA GLY A 6 5.70 22.48 -13.86
C GLY A 6 5.16 22.05 -12.50
N ASP A 7 4.37 22.88 -11.82
CA ASP A 7 3.96 22.64 -10.43
C ASP A 7 2.45 22.34 -10.30
N ARG A 8 1.76 22.03 -11.42
CA ARG A 8 0.30 21.90 -11.42
C ARG A 8 -0.17 20.45 -11.40
N PHE A 9 -0.92 20.07 -10.36
CA PHE A 9 -1.47 18.73 -10.21
C PHE A 9 -3.00 18.73 -10.11
N MET A 10 -3.63 17.57 -10.35
CA MET A 10 -5.09 17.44 -10.24
C MET A 10 -5.50 16.99 -8.84
N VAL A 11 -6.64 17.52 -8.38
CA VAL A 11 -7.33 17.06 -7.18
C VAL A 11 -8.71 16.55 -7.61
N TYR A 12 -9.00 15.29 -7.30
CA TYR A 12 -10.29 14.70 -7.59
C TYR A 12 -11.12 14.57 -6.32
N ASN A 13 -12.41 14.87 -6.45
CA ASN A 13 -13.38 14.73 -5.37
C ASN A 13 -14.42 13.69 -5.78
N THR A 14 -14.50 12.60 -5.04
CA THR A 14 -15.50 11.54 -5.27
C THR A 14 -16.50 11.39 -4.12
N CYS A 15 -16.24 12.02 -2.98
CA CYS A 15 -17.06 11.91 -1.77
C CYS A 15 -18.05 13.06 -1.56
N GLY A 16 -17.99 14.09 -2.42
CA GLY A 16 -18.96 15.19 -2.44
C GLY A 16 -18.77 16.22 -1.33
N ILE A 17 -17.55 16.34 -0.80
CA ILE A 17 -17.16 17.51 0.00
C ILE A 17 -17.05 18.75 -0.91
N THR A 18 -17.20 19.95 -0.36
CA THR A 18 -17.17 21.16 -1.17
C THR A 18 -15.74 21.56 -1.55
N SER A 19 -15.58 22.27 -2.67
CA SER A 19 -14.26 22.80 -3.06
C SER A 19 -13.66 23.74 -2.00
N SER A 20 -14.51 24.46 -1.25
CA SER A 20 -14.04 25.30 -0.15
C SER A 20 -13.46 24.47 0.99
N GLU A 21 -14.08 23.34 1.34
CA GLU A 21 -13.56 22.43 2.36
C GLU A 21 -12.25 21.79 1.89
N ILE A 22 -12.17 21.35 0.63
CA ILE A 22 -10.91 20.83 0.04
C ILE A 22 -9.79 21.87 0.16
N ASN A 23 -10.04 23.11 -0.26
CA ASN A 23 -9.04 24.17 -0.18
C ASN A 23 -8.56 24.40 1.26
N THR A 24 -9.49 24.43 2.22
CA THR A 24 -9.15 24.57 3.64
C THR A 24 -8.27 23.41 4.10
N LEU A 25 -8.68 22.16 3.86
CA LEU A 25 -7.95 20.97 4.29
C LEU A 25 -6.54 20.87 3.69
N LEU A 26 -6.41 21.21 2.40
CA LEU A 26 -5.11 21.22 1.74
C LEU A 26 -4.19 22.35 2.24
N SER A 27 -4.75 23.41 2.84
CA SER A 27 -3.98 24.55 3.34
C SER A 27 -3.60 24.45 4.82
N GLU A 28 -4.20 23.54 5.58
CA GLU A 28 -4.20 23.57 7.06
C GLU A 28 -2.84 23.30 7.72
N ASP A 29 -1.87 22.69 7.01
CA ASP A 29 -0.52 22.44 7.54
C ASP A 29 0.63 22.76 6.58
N THR A 30 0.33 23.18 5.35
CA THR A 30 1.38 23.62 4.43
C THR A 30 1.99 24.90 4.97
N GLN A 31 3.32 24.96 5.14
CA GLN A 31 4.01 26.22 5.48
C GLN A 31 4.00 27.24 4.32
N GLY A 32 2.88 27.35 3.59
CA GLY A 32 2.72 28.17 2.40
C GLY A 32 3.39 27.60 1.14
N SER A 33 3.72 26.30 1.13
CA SER A 33 4.42 25.65 0.01
C SER A 33 3.57 25.51 -1.25
N VAL A 34 2.24 25.37 -1.11
CA VAL A 34 1.34 25.16 -2.24
C VAL A 34 0.20 26.17 -2.27
N ARG A 35 -0.02 26.77 -3.45
CA ARG A 35 -1.03 27.82 -3.70
C ARG A 35 -2.25 27.24 -4.40
N GLU A 36 -3.43 27.81 -4.17
CA GLU A 36 -4.69 27.34 -4.79
C GLU A 36 -4.66 27.33 -6.33
N ASP A 37 -3.81 28.12 -6.99
CA ASP A 37 -3.66 28.13 -8.45
C ASP A 37 -2.80 26.98 -9.00
N GLN A 38 -2.08 26.26 -8.13
CA GLN A 38 -1.27 25.09 -8.45
C GLN A 38 -2.09 23.78 -8.54
N TYR A 39 -3.38 23.80 -8.25
CA TYR A 39 -4.21 22.63 -8.51
C TYR A 39 -5.57 22.97 -9.10
N GLN A 40 -6.18 21.95 -9.73
CA GLN A 40 -7.56 22.03 -10.20
C GLN A 40 -8.39 20.94 -9.53
N ILE A 41 -9.47 21.34 -8.88
CA ILE A 41 -10.46 20.40 -8.32
C ILE A 41 -11.41 19.95 -9.43
N ARG A 42 -11.65 18.64 -9.51
CA ARG A 42 -12.68 18.05 -10.37
C ARG A 42 -13.52 17.05 -9.60
N ASP A 43 -14.83 17.23 -9.67
CA ASP A 43 -15.79 16.27 -9.14
C ASP A 43 -15.96 15.11 -10.12
N ILE A 44 -15.77 13.89 -9.63
CA ILE A 44 -15.98 12.66 -10.39
C ILE A 44 -16.78 11.70 -9.52
N GLU A 45 -17.91 11.23 -10.03
CA GLU A 45 -18.65 10.16 -9.37
C GLU A 45 -17.94 8.82 -9.61
N GLY A 46 -17.58 8.11 -8.54
CA GLY A 46 -17.02 6.76 -8.62
C GLY A 46 -15.93 6.47 -7.61
N THR A 47 -15.11 5.46 -7.93
CA THR A 47 -13.98 4.96 -7.13
C THR A 47 -12.68 5.64 -7.52
N ALA A 48 -11.62 5.43 -6.74
CA ALA A 48 -10.27 5.85 -7.13
C ALA A 48 -9.83 5.23 -8.48
N GLN A 49 -10.21 3.98 -8.78
CA GLN A 49 -9.94 3.37 -10.09
C GLN A 49 -10.72 4.06 -11.23
N THR A 50 -11.96 4.50 -10.97
CA THR A 50 -12.74 5.31 -11.92
C THR A 50 -12.01 6.61 -12.25
N VAL A 51 -11.46 7.28 -11.23
CA VAL A 51 -10.63 8.47 -11.38
C VAL A 51 -9.37 8.16 -12.19
N CYS A 52 -8.67 7.05 -11.90
CA CYS A 52 -7.48 6.63 -12.63
C CYS A 52 -7.76 6.45 -14.13
N GLN A 53 -8.87 5.77 -14.46
CA GLN A 53 -9.28 5.59 -15.86
C GLN A 53 -9.64 6.93 -16.51
N PHE A 54 -10.47 7.74 -15.86
CA PHE A 54 -10.84 9.06 -16.36
C PHE A 54 -9.62 9.93 -16.63
N HIS A 55 -8.66 9.94 -15.71
CA HIS A 55 -7.43 10.70 -15.82
C HIS A 55 -6.67 10.31 -17.09
N ARG A 56 -6.41 9.01 -17.32
CA ARG A 56 -5.72 8.51 -18.52
C ARG A 56 -6.40 8.92 -19.82
N GLU A 57 -7.72 8.91 -19.84
CA GLU A 57 -8.50 9.20 -21.05
C GLU A 57 -8.61 10.70 -21.35
N ASN A 58 -8.56 11.56 -20.33
CA ASN A 58 -8.95 12.97 -20.44
C ASN A 58 -7.83 13.98 -20.15
N VAL A 59 -6.74 13.57 -19.51
CA VAL A 59 -5.61 14.44 -19.18
C VAL A 59 -4.44 14.07 -20.08
N GLN A 60 -4.14 14.92 -21.07
CA GLN A 60 -3.12 14.61 -22.08
C GLN A 60 -1.70 14.95 -21.60
N PRO A 61 -0.73 14.02 -21.70
CA PRO A 61 0.68 14.19 -21.31
C PRO A 61 1.45 15.37 -21.93
N ARG A 62 0.99 15.92 -23.05
CA ARG A 62 1.77 16.76 -24.00
C ARG A 62 2.36 18.09 -23.53
N CYS A 63 2.14 18.52 -22.30
CA CYS A 63 2.64 19.80 -21.77
C CYS A 63 3.68 19.65 -20.66
N GLU A 64 3.67 18.53 -19.91
CA GLU A 64 4.52 18.28 -18.74
C GLU A 64 4.72 16.76 -18.68
N PRO A 65 5.81 16.23 -19.23
CA PRO A 65 5.92 14.82 -19.54
C PRO A 65 6.12 13.90 -18.32
N GLU A 66 6.44 14.45 -17.16
CA GLU A 66 7.05 13.64 -16.09
C GLU A 66 6.09 13.34 -14.92
N TYR A 67 5.00 14.11 -14.70
CA TYR A 67 4.17 13.94 -13.48
C TYR A 67 2.66 14.12 -13.65
N LYS A 68 2.13 13.96 -14.87
CA LYS A 68 0.67 13.93 -15.06
C LYS A 68 0.01 12.71 -14.45
N ASP A 69 0.78 11.66 -14.27
CA ASP A 69 0.32 10.44 -13.62
C ASP A 69 0.21 10.57 -12.09
N LEU A 70 0.57 11.75 -11.52
CA LEU A 70 0.41 12.07 -10.10
C LEU A 70 -0.82 12.95 -9.84
N PHE A 71 -1.67 12.55 -8.89
CA PHE A 71 -2.81 13.36 -8.43
C PHE A 71 -3.28 12.95 -7.04
N VAL A 72 -4.11 13.81 -6.43
CA VAL A 72 -4.75 13.56 -5.14
C VAL A 72 -6.22 13.20 -5.33
N VAL A 73 -6.74 12.25 -4.55
CA VAL A 73 -8.15 11.88 -4.53
C VAL A 73 -8.73 12.01 -3.12
N PHE A 74 -9.72 12.87 -2.97
CA PHE A 74 -10.63 12.90 -1.83
C PHE A 74 -11.73 11.88 -2.05
N ASP A 75 -11.51 10.67 -1.52
CA ASP A 75 -12.43 9.54 -1.63
C ASP A 75 -13.36 9.37 -0.42
N ARG A 76 -13.12 10.14 0.67
CA ARG A 76 -13.87 10.04 1.93
C ARG A 76 -14.21 11.42 2.49
N LYS A 77 -15.30 11.53 3.24
CA LYS A 77 -15.74 12.80 3.84
C LYS A 77 -14.90 13.17 5.05
N GLU A 78 -14.51 12.17 5.84
CA GLU A 78 -13.68 12.30 7.05
C GLU A 78 -12.18 12.31 6.71
N ALA A 79 -11.77 13.15 5.75
CA ALA A 79 -10.41 13.20 5.22
C ALA A 79 -9.35 13.60 6.27
N VAL A 80 -9.74 14.34 7.31
CA VAL A 80 -8.83 14.71 8.42
C VAL A 80 -8.42 13.50 9.25
N GLN A 81 -9.31 12.51 9.42
CA GLN A 81 -9.03 11.31 10.21
C GLN A 81 -8.51 10.18 9.34
N GLN A 82 -9.06 10.04 8.14
CA GLN A 82 -8.83 8.90 7.25
C GLN A 82 -7.88 9.22 6.09
N GLY A 83 -7.41 10.45 5.99
CA GLY A 83 -6.53 10.89 4.93
C GLY A 83 -7.19 10.92 3.54
N VAL A 84 -6.36 11.21 2.55
CA VAL A 84 -6.64 11.23 1.12
C VAL A 84 -5.65 10.33 0.39
N LEU A 85 -5.97 9.93 -0.83
CA LEU A 85 -5.06 9.14 -1.66
C LEU A 85 -4.14 10.07 -2.45
N VAL A 86 -2.84 9.86 -2.37
CA VAL A 86 -1.88 10.31 -3.38
C VAL A 86 -1.69 9.14 -4.34
N VAL A 87 -1.94 9.35 -5.62
CA VAL A 87 -1.96 8.31 -6.65
C VAL A 87 -0.82 8.54 -7.63
N ASN A 88 -0.12 7.47 -7.99
CA ASN A 88 0.81 7.41 -9.10
C ASN A 88 0.33 6.38 -10.13
N LEU A 89 -0.03 6.83 -11.33
CA LEU A 89 -0.50 5.95 -12.41
C LEU A 89 0.61 5.23 -13.17
N ALA A 90 1.86 5.69 -13.03
CA ALA A 90 3.01 5.19 -13.76
C ALA A 90 4.27 5.12 -12.88
N PRO A 91 4.23 4.45 -11.71
CA PRO A 91 5.44 4.19 -10.94
C PRO A 91 6.34 3.20 -11.68
N GLU A 92 7.59 3.12 -11.26
CA GLU A 92 8.64 2.34 -11.93
C GLU A 92 8.30 0.85 -12.06
N HIS A 93 7.59 0.30 -11.07
CA HIS A 93 7.14 -1.10 -11.07
C HIS A 93 6.00 -1.39 -12.08
N GLY A 94 5.48 -0.39 -12.79
CA GLY A 94 4.54 -0.55 -13.90
C GLY A 94 3.09 -0.83 -13.51
N TYR A 95 2.74 -0.75 -12.23
CA TYR A 95 1.36 -0.90 -11.74
C TYR A 95 0.87 0.43 -11.16
N PRO A 96 -0.38 0.85 -11.37
CA PRO A 96 -0.90 2.04 -10.69
C PRO A 96 -0.87 1.80 -9.19
N ASP A 97 -0.47 2.81 -8.43
CA ASP A 97 -0.23 2.69 -6.99
C ASP A 97 -0.74 3.91 -6.25
N ALA A 98 -0.95 3.76 -4.94
CA ALA A 98 -1.40 4.85 -4.10
C ALA A 98 -0.95 4.70 -2.65
N ILE A 99 -0.63 5.83 -2.04
CA ILE A 99 -0.41 5.96 -0.59
C ILE A 99 -1.52 6.82 0.01
N ARG A 100 -1.74 6.69 1.32
CA ARG A 100 -2.74 7.45 2.05
C ARG A 100 -2.09 8.34 3.09
N GLN A 101 -2.35 9.62 3.02
CA GLN A 101 -1.77 10.65 3.88
C GLN A 101 -2.83 11.65 4.32
N LEU A 102 -2.54 12.41 5.38
CA LEU A 102 -3.36 13.57 5.74
C LEU A 102 -3.35 14.60 4.60
N PRO A 103 -4.43 15.38 4.41
CA PRO A 103 -4.53 16.34 3.31
C PRO A 103 -3.34 17.30 3.19
N GLY A 104 -2.85 17.85 4.31
CA GLY A 104 -1.69 18.75 4.35
C GLY A 104 -0.37 18.08 3.94
N ASN A 105 -0.19 16.79 4.25
CA ASN A 105 1.01 16.05 3.86
C ASN A 105 0.92 15.62 2.39
N ALA A 106 -0.27 15.20 1.94
CA ALA A 106 -0.52 14.74 0.58
C ALA A 106 -0.13 15.81 -0.46
N ILE A 107 -0.37 17.08 -0.15
CA ILE A 107 -0.03 18.21 -1.02
C ILE A 107 1.48 18.50 -1.03
N GLU A 108 2.18 18.30 0.09
CA GLU A 108 3.65 18.41 0.14
C GLU A 108 4.32 17.25 -0.59
N THR A 109 3.86 16.02 -0.35
CA THR A 109 4.31 14.82 -1.05
C THR A 109 4.12 14.95 -2.55
N ILE A 110 2.92 15.31 -3.03
CA ILE A 110 2.70 15.43 -4.47
C ILE A 110 3.53 16.56 -5.09
N ALA A 111 3.72 17.68 -4.38
CA ALA A 111 4.59 18.76 -4.85
C ALA A 111 6.05 18.30 -4.93
N SER A 112 6.56 17.61 -3.91
CA SER A 112 7.93 17.08 -3.86
C SER A 112 8.19 16.06 -4.98
N LEU A 113 7.26 15.12 -5.16
CA LEU A 113 7.30 14.14 -6.25
C LEU A 113 7.23 14.82 -7.63
N SER A 114 6.42 15.87 -7.78
CA SER A 114 6.26 16.59 -9.06
C SER A 114 7.52 17.35 -9.50
N ILE A 115 8.41 17.70 -8.56
CA ILE A 115 9.69 18.37 -8.87
C ILE A 115 10.90 17.44 -8.74
N VAL A 116 10.67 16.12 -8.59
CA VAL A 116 11.72 15.09 -8.45
C VAL A 116 12.63 15.31 -7.24
N ASN A 117 12.13 15.99 -6.21
CA ASN A 117 12.87 16.17 -4.96
C ASN A 117 12.78 14.94 -4.05
N ASP A 118 11.88 14.02 -4.37
CA ASP A 118 11.62 12.78 -3.67
C ASP A 118 11.24 11.71 -4.68
N ASP A 119 11.28 10.45 -4.26
CA ASP A 119 10.96 9.30 -5.11
C ASP A 119 9.76 8.52 -4.57
N TRP A 120 9.05 7.84 -5.46
CA TRP A 120 7.82 7.12 -5.09
C TRP A 120 8.09 6.00 -4.10
N PHE A 121 9.28 5.38 -4.16
CA PHE A 121 9.66 4.28 -3.30
C PHE A 121 9.82 4.77 -1.84
N THR A 122 10.56 5.86 -1.62
CA THR A 122 10.72 6.52 -0.32
C THR A 122 9.37 6.93 0.29
N GLN A 123 8.44 7.44 -0.53
CA GLN A 123 7.10 7.82 -0.04
C GLN A 123 6.24 6.62 0.40
N ARG A 124 6.47 5.43 -0.18
CA ARG A 124 5.82 4.18 0.27
C ARG A 124 6.37 3.67 1.59
N GLU A 125 7.63 3.93 1.88
CA GLU A 125 8.29 3.63 3.16
C GLU A 125 7.92 4.66 4.24
N THR A 126 6.67 5.11 4.26
CA THR A 126 6.25 6.30 5.01
C THR A 126 6.57 6.21 6.50
N ASP A 127 7.22 7.26 6.99
CA ASP A 127 7.56 7.54 8.39
C ASP A 127 6.34 7.37 9.32
N GLU A 128 6.56 6.72 10.46
CA GLU A 128 5.50 6.28 11.38
C GLU A 128 4.68 7.43 11.95
N GLU A 129 5.28 8.62 12.00
CA GLU A 129 4.71 9.83 12.60
C GLU A 129 3.58 10.45 11.76
N HIS A 130 3.49 10.13 10.47
CA HIS A 130 2.54 10.75 9.54
C HIS A 130 1.33 9.86 9.20
N LYS A 131 1.17 8.76 9.95
CA LYS A 131 0.18 7.70 9.73
C LYS A 131 -1.18 8.06 10.30
N THR A 132 -2.24 7.74 9.55
CA THR A 132 -3.64 7.87 10.00
C THR A 132 -4.01 6.70 10.92
N GLU A 133 -5.17 6.74 11.60
CA GLU A 133 -5.71 5.62 12.42
C GLU A 133 -5.79 4.28 11.67
N LEU A 134 -5.67 4.34 10.35
CA LEU A 134 -5.73 3.21 9.46
C LEU A 134 -4.40 2.45 9.33
N VAL A 135 -3.25 2.88 9.87
CA VAL A 135 -1.93 2.26 9.56
C VAL A 135 -1.22 1.58 10.75
N PRO A 136 -1.42 0.27 11.01
CA PRO A 136 -0.52 -0.53 11.86
C PRO A 136 0.81 -0.89 11.15
N GLN A 137 1.75 -1.56 11.84
CA GLN A 137 3.04 -1.98 11.25
C GLN A 137 2.90 -3.26 10.42
N ASP A 138 2.20 -4.28 10.96
CA ASP A 138 1.87 -5.55 10.29
C ASP A 138 0.36 -5.72 10.12
N TRP A 139 -0.07 -6.17 8.94
CA TRP A 139 -1.43 -5.91 8.50
C TRP A 139 -2.27 -7.14 8.25
N PHE A 140 -1.73 -8.11 7.53
CA PHE A 140 -2.51 -9.22 7.01
C PHE A 140 -1.94 -10.54 7.51
N ALA A 141 -2.83 -11.42 7.94
CA ALA A 141 -2.44 -12.81 8.18
C ALA A 141 -2.11 -13.46 6.84
N LEU A 142 -0.95 -14.13 6.78
CA LEU A 142 -0.57 -15.03 5.71
C LEU A 142 -0.58 -16.46 6.23
N TYR A 143 -1.67 -17.18 5.96
CA TYR A 143 -1.83 -18.54 6.43
C TYR A 143 -0.98 -19.52 5.62
N ASN A 144 -0.17 -20.32 6.31
CA ASN A 144 0.56 -21.44 5.72
C ASN A 144 -0.32 -22.69 5.67
N LEU A 145 -0.78 -23.07 4.48
CA LEU A 145 -1.56 -24.30 4.24
C LEU A 145 -0.76 -25.37 3.51
N MET A 146 0.53 -25.13 3.28
CA MET A 146 1.44 -26.07 2.65
C MET A 146 2.16 -26.92 3.71
N SER A 147 2.53 -28.13 3.31
CA SER A 147 3.45 -28.95 4.13
C SER A 147 4.92 -28.49 4.02
N ASP A 148 5.29 -27.84 2.92
CA ASP A 148 6.64 -27.37 2.64
C ASP A 148 6.88 -25.99 3.28
N LYS A 149 7.60 -25.98 4.40
CA LYS A 149 7.95 -24.74 5.13
C LYS A 149 8.86 -23.83 4.31
N ALA A 150 9.82 -24.40 3.57
CA ALA A 150 10.79 -23.60 2.81
C ALA A 150 10.11 -22.87 1.65
N GLU A 151 9.17 -23.54 0.99
CA GLU A 151 8.34 -22.91 -0.04
C GLU A 151 7.45 -21.81 0.55
N PHE A 152 6.89 -22.02 1.75
CA PHE A 152 6.11 -20.99 2.42
C PHE A 152 6.97 -19.77 2.78
N SER A 153 8.17 -19.96 3.33
CA SER A 153 9.07 -18.85 3.65
C SER A 153 9.40 -18.02 2.42
N LYS A 154 9.70 -18.67 1.28
CA LYS A 154 9.88 -17.97 -0.01
C LYS A 154 8.63 -17.21 -0.44
N ALA A 155 7.45 -17.81 -0.31
CA ALA A 155 6.20 -17.14 -0.62
C ALA A 155 5.94 -15.93 0.30
N LYS A 156 6.23 -16.03 1.60
CA LYS A 156 6.12 -14.91 2.56
C LYS A 156 7.04 -13.75 2.13
N ILE A 157 8.30 -14.04 1.83
CA ILE A 157 9.25 -13.03 1.35
C ILE A 157 8.72 -12.35 0.09
N MET A 158 8.25 -13.12 -0.90
CA MET A 158 7.69 -12.55 -2.13
C MET A 158 6.40 -11.76 -1.90
N MET A 159 5.54 -12.19 -0.98
CA MET A 159 4.31 -11.48 -0.62
C MET A 159 4.62 -10.15 0.08
N ASN A 160 5.63 -10.12 0.96
CA ASN A 160 6.09 -8.89 1.57
C ASN A 160 6.81 -8.01 0.54
N ARG A 161 7.70 -8.53 -0.31
CA ARG A 161 8.40 -7.74 -1.34
C ARG A 161 7.49 -7.21 -2.44
N GLY A 162 6.39 -7.90 -2.75
CA GLY A 162 5.28 -7.41 -3.56
C GLY A 162 5.68 -6.59 -4.80
N VAL A 163 4.96 -5.48 -5.06
CA VAL A 163 5.37 -4.50 -6.08
C VAL A 163 6.33 -3.43 -5.55
N GLN A 164 6.64 -3.41 -4.25
CA GLN A 164 7.54 -2.40 -3.66
C GLN A 164 8.98 -2.52 -4.19
N TYR A 165 9.51 -3.74 -4.34
CA TYR A 165 10.91 -3.94 -4.75
C TYR A 165 11.10 -4.32 -6.22
N ILE A 166 10.07 -4.19 -7.07
CA ILE A 166 10.26 -4.45 -8.50
C ILE A 166 11.08 -3.32 -9.12
N GLY A 167 12.28 -3.64 -9.60
CA GLY A 167 13.15 -2.70 -10.31
C GLY A 167 14.21 -2.03 -9.43
N VAL A 168 14.18 -2.28 -8.11
CA VAL A 168 15.31 -2.01 -7.23
C VAL A 168 16.32 -3.13 -7.48
N GLU A 169 17.55 -2.78 -7.86
CA GLU A 169 18.63 -3.76 -7.97
C GLU A 169 18.86 -4.33 -6.56
N GLU A 170 18.45 -5.58 -6.32
CA GLU A 170 18.78 -6.26 -5.08
C GLU A 170 20.30 -6.44 -5.06
N ASP A 171 21.00 -5.74 -4.16
CA ASP A 171 22.31 -6.21 -3.72
C ASP A 171 22.06 -7.59 -3.09
N GLU A 172 22.58 -8.63 -3.75
CA GLU A 172 22.39 -10.04 -3.42
C GLU A 172 23.08 -10.40 -2.08
N ASP A 173 22.58 -9.91 -0.95
CA ASP A 173 23.06 -10.24 0.41
C ASP A 173 21.82 -10.20 1.34
N GLU A 174 21.42 -11.18 2.16
CA GLU A 174 21.93 -12.48 2.57
C GLU A 174 20.70 -13.37 2.93
N ASP A 175 20.89 -14.68 2.89
CA ASP A 175 19.97 -15.67 3.43
C ASP A 175 19.74 -15.42 4.94
N GLU A 176 18.63 -14.80 5.34
CA GLU A 176 18.17 -14.83 6.73
C GLU A 176 17.64 -16.24 7.06
N GLU A 177 18.55 -17.12 7.47
CA GLU A 177 18.22 -18.37 8.16
C GLU A 177 17.76 -18.07 9.60
N ASP A 178 16.60 -18.64 9.94
CA ASP A 178 16.11 -19.07 11.26
C ASP A 178 16.06 -18.06 12.43
N ASP A 179 14.84 -17.66 12.80
CA ASP A 179 14.48 -17.35 14.20
C ASP A 179 13.42 -18.38 14.68
N ASP A 180 13.90 -19.53 15.13
CA ASP A 180 13.20 -20.34 16.13
C ASP A 180 13.62 -19.81 17.52
N GLU A 181 12.66 -19.26 18.26
CA GLU A 181 12.80 -18.84 19.66
C GLU A 181 13.33 -19.99 20.53
N GLU A 182 14.48 -19.82 21.21
CA GLU A 182 14.69 -20.36 22.56
C GLU A 182 15.48 -19.38 23.45
N ASP A 183 14.88 -19.16 24.62
CA ASP A 183 15.29 -18.37 25.78
C ASP A 183 16.49 -19.03 26.49
N ASP A 184 17.55 -18.30 26.83
CA ASP A 184 18.32 -18.51 28.06
C ASP A 184 19.35 -17.38 28.33
N GLN A 185 19.44 -17.01 29.60
CA GLN A 185 20.19 -15.91 30.21
C GLN A 185 21.73 -16.08 30.10
N ASP A 186 22.47 -14.96 30.01
CA ASP A 186 23.49 -14.61 31.01
C ASP A 186 24.17 -13.23 30.78
N GLU A 187 24.42 -12.56 31.90
CA GLU A 187 25.11 -11.28 32.07
C GLU A 187 26.62 -11.34 31.73
N ASN A 188 27.14 -10.39 30.96
CA ASN A 188 28.27 -9.51 31.34
C ASN A 188 28.72 -8.62 30.18
N GLY A 189 28.84 -7.32 30.45
CA GLY A 189 29.11 -6.30 29.45
C GLY A 189 30.54 -6.19 28.97
N ASN A 190 30.71 -5.45 27.88
CA ASN A 190 31.78 -4.46 27.71
C ASN A 190 31.44 -3.55 26.51
N GLU A 191 31.68 -2.25 26.70
CA GLU A 191 31.49 -1.17 25.73
C GLU A 191 32.39 -1.35 24.50
N GLY A 192 31.85 -1.02 23.32
CA GLY A 192 32.63 -0.89 22.09
C GLY A 192 31.73 -0.54 20.92
N GLY A 193 31.67 0.75 20.57
CA GLY A 193 30.83 1.23 19.49
C GLY A 193 31.18 0.62 18.14
N SER A 194 30.18 0.03 17.51
CA SER A 194 29.94 0.06 16.08
C SER A 194 28.50 0.56 15.93
N HIS A 195 28.31 1.72 15.30
CA HIS A 195 27.06 2.02 14.63
C HIS A 195 27.01 1.03 13.46
N GLU A 196 26.55 -0.18 13.74
CA GLU A 196 26.08 -1.08 12.71
C GLU A 196 24.81 -0.41 12.19
N ASP A 197 24.88 0.06 10.95
CA ASP A 197 23.73 0.28 10.11
C ASP A 197 22.99 -1.07 10.06
N SER A 198 22.17 -1.33 11.09
CA SER A 198 21.19 -2.40 11.02
C SER A 198 20.36 -2.09 9.78
N PRO A 199 20.29 -3.01 8.80
CA PRO A 199 19.41 -2.81 7.66
C PRO A 199 18.04 -2.49 8.24
N VAL A 200 17.48 -1.35 7.84
CA VAL A 200 16.12 -0.99 8.21
C VAL A 200 15.26 -2.15 7.73
N LEU A 201 14.79 -3.00 8.67
CA LEU A 201 14.01 -4.18 8.33
C LEU A 201 12.83 -3.70 7.48
N SER A 202 12.83 -4.11 6.21
CA SER A 202 11.78 -3.77 5.27
C SER A 202 10.42 -4.10 5.88
N ARG A 203 9.49 -3.16 5.83
CA ARG A 203 8.16 -3.30 6.45
C ARG A 203 7.46 -4.59 6.02
N GLU A 204 7.01 -5.39 6.99
CA GLU A 204 6.20 -6.59 6.70
C GLU A 204 4.70 -6.22 6.59
N PHE A 205 4.10 -6.39 5.41
CA PHE A 205 2.65 -6.32 5.26
C PHE A 205 1.94 -7.61 5.70
N TYR A 206 2.66 -8.73 5.64
CA TYR A 206 2.15 -10.06 5.90
C TYR A 206 2.90 -10.73 7.04
N ARG A 207 2.15 -11.05 8.09
CA ARG A 207 2.63 -11.89 9.18
C ARG A 207 2.23 -13.34 8.93
N GLY A 208 3.20 -14.24 8.97
CA GLY A 208 2.96 -15.67 8.85
C GLY A 208 2.09 -16.17 10.01
N VAL A 209 1.01 -16.88 9.70
CA VAL A 209 0.15 -17.51 10.71
C VAL A 209 0.05 -18.99 10.40
N LYS A 210 0.36 -19.84 11.39
CA LYS A 210 0.16 -21.28 11.28
C LYS A 210 -1.21 -21.64 11.88
N PRO A 211 -2.20 -22.02 11.07
CA PRO A 211 -3.49 -22.46 11.58
C PRO A 211 -3.42 -23.89 12.13
N ASP A 212 -4.35 -24.24 13.01
CA ASP A 212 -4.53 -25.62 13.52
C ASP A 212 -5.15 -26.57 12.47
N THR A 213 -5.50 -26.04 11.30
CA THR A 213 -6.21 -26.73 10.22
C THR A 213 -5.73 -26.21 8.87
N THR A 214 -5.72 -27.07 7.85
CA THR A 214 -5.45 -26.67 6.46
C THR A 214 -6.73 -26.43 5.66
N VAL A 215 -7.90 -26.57 6.30
CA VAL A 215 -9.20 -26.38 5.66
C VAL A 215 -9.56 -24.90 5.63
N LEU A 216 -9.65 -24.32 4.43
CA LEU A 216 -9.91 -22.90 4.23
C LEU A 216 -11.18 -22.41 4.94
N ASP A 217 -12.30 -23.15 4.86
CA ASP A 217 -13.56 -22.73 5.47
C ASP A 217 -13.44 -22.60 7.01
N GLU A 218 -12.66 -23.47 7.63
CA GLU A 218 -12.39 -23.42 9.07
C GLU A 218 -11.52 -22.19 9.40
N ILE A 219 -10.50 -21.91 8.58
CA ILE A 219 -9.67 -20.70 8.72
C ILE A 219 -10.52 -19.44 8.60
N VAL A 220 -11.39 -19.34 7.59
CA VAL A 220 -12.29 -18.20 7.40
C VAL A 220 -13.17 -18.00 8.64
N SER A 221 -13.67 -19.09 9.22
CA SER A 221 -14.53 -19.02 10.41
C SER A 221 -13.81 -18.56 11.67
N GLN A 222 -12.52 -18.86 11.81
CA GLN A 222 -11.69 -18.53 12.97
C GLN A 222 -10.87 -17.24 12.79
N HIS A 223 -10.73 -16.76 11.56
CA HIS A 223 -9.81 -15.69 11.20
C HIS A 223 -9.97 -14.44 12.06
N ARG A 224 -11.21 -13.98 12.28
CA ARG A 224 -11.49 -12.79 13.11
C ARG A 224 -10.97 -12.91 14.54
N GLU A 225 -11.13 -14.09 15.13
CA GLU A 225 -10.62 -14.36 16.48
C GLU A 225 -9.09 -14.37 16.49
N ILE A 226 -8.47 -15.08 15.54
CA ILE A 226 -7.01 -15.13 15.41
C ILE A 226 -6.44 -13.73 15.19
N ALA A 227 -6.94 -13.00 14.20
CA ALA A 227 -6.49 -11.65 13.85
C ALA A 227 -6.57 -10.69 15.03
N SER A 228 -7.65 -10.76 15.83
CA SER A 228 -7.79 -9.91 17.02
C SER A 228 -6.74 -10.16 18.10
N ARG A 229 -6.25 -11.41 18.23
CA ARG A 229 -5.24 -11.78 19.23
C ARG A 229 -3.84 -11.27 18.87
N VAL A 230 -3.56 -11.13 17.57
CA VAL A 230 -2.24 -10.76 17.04
C VAL A 230 -2.22 -9.41 16.33
N ASN A 231 -3.26 -8.60 16.51
CA ASN A 231 -3.42 -7.26 15.96
C ASN A 231 -3.29 -7.19 14.42
N LEU A 232 -3.91 -8.13 13.72
CA LEU A 232 -3.99 -8.17 12.26
C LEU A 232 -5.39 -7.75 11.78
N SER A 233 -5.52 -7.49 10.47
CA SER A 233 -6.81 -7.25 9.83
C SER A 233 -7.77 -8.40 10.13
N ALA A 234 -8.96 -8.06 10.65
CA ALA A 234 -10.03 -9.02 10.91
C ALA A 234 -10.92 -9.27 9.68
N ASP A 235 -10.78 -8.46 8.64
CA ASP A 235 -11.62 -8.49 7.46
C ASP A 235 -10.95 -9.14 6.26
N PHE A 236 -9.62 -9.15 6.21
CA PHE A 236 -8.85 -9.65 5.07
C PHE A 236 -7.65 -10.49 5.50
N PHE A 237 -7.38 -11.53 4.71
CA PHE A 237 -6.17 -12.33 4.85
C PHE A 237 -5.73 -12.91 3.50
N ALA A 238 -4.50 -13.41 3.48
CA ALA A 238 -3.98 -14.22 2.40
C ALA A 238 -3.64 -15.63 2.88
N ALA A 239 -3.64 -16.59 1.97
CA ALA A 239 -3.21 -17.95 2.24
C ALA A 239 -2.35 -18.49 1.10
N ILE A 240 -1.33 -19.26 1.49
CA ILE A 240 -0.45 -19.99 0.60
C ILE A 240 -0.78 -21.47 0.77
N ASP A 241 -1.22 -22.11 -0.31
CA ASP A 241 -1.54 -23.53 -0.36
C ASP A 241 -0.84 -24.19 -1.55
N GLU A 242 -1.10 -25.47 -1.74
CA GLU A 242 -0.49 -26.29 -2.82
C GLU A 242 -0.73 -25.72 -4.23
N ARG A 243 -1.70 -24.82 -4.42
CA ARG A 243 -1.97 -24.17 -5.71
C ARG A 243 -1.20 -22.88 -5.91
N TYR A 244 -0.46 -22.38 -4.92
CA TYR A 244 0.28 -21.12 -5.00
C TYR A 244 1.16 -21.02 -6.24
N LYS A 245 1.91 -22.07 -6.56
CA LYS A 245 2.80 -22.10 -7.75
C LYS A 245 2.05 -21.94 -9.08
N THR A 246 0.83 -22.45 -9.18
CA THR A 246 0.07 -22.51 -10.44
C THR A 246 -1.02 -21.46 -10.55
N GLU A 247 -1.58 -21.01 -9.42
CA GLU A 247 -2.73 -20.11 -9.32
C GLU A 247 -2.41 -18.83 -8.55
N GLY A 248 -1.29 -18.76 -7.82
CA GLY A 248 -0.92 -17.62 -6.98
C GLY A 248 -1.54 -17.66 -5.59
N ALA A 249 -1.34 -16.58 -4.83
CA ALA A 249 -1.85 -16.46 -3.46
C ALA A 249 -3.37 -16.45 -3.46
N LEU A 250 -3.97 -17.10 -2.48
CA LEU A 250 -5.39 -16.96 -2.22
C LEU A 250 -5.60 -15.69 -1.38
N ILE A 251 -6.39 -14.77 -1.91
CA ILE A 251 -6.80 -13.54 -1.24
C ILE A 251 -8.24 -13.72 -0.77
N ALA A 252 -8.51 -13.49 0.52
CA ALA A 252 -9.80 -13.80 1.12
C ALA A 252 -10.34 -12.65 1.95
N ARG A 253 -11.66 -12.48 1.89
CA ARG A 253 -12.44 -11.57 2.71
C ARG A 253 -13.25 -12.39 3.72
N ALA A 254 -13.17 -12.03 4.99
CA ALA A 254 -13.93 -12.64 6.05
C ALA A 254 -15.42 -12.23 5.99
N PRO A 255 -16.35 -12.94 6.67
CA PRO A 255 -17.74 -12.53 6.81
C PRO A 255 -17.85 -11.07 7.28
N PRO A 256 -18.90 -10.29 6.96
CA PRO A 256 -20.15 -10.73 6.32
C PRO A 256 -20.07 -10.82 4.78
N GLY A 257 -19.03 -10.28 4.16
CA GLY A 257 -18.85 -10.27 2.71
C GLY A 257 -17.96 -11.41 2.20
N GLN A 258 -18.10 -12.61 2.78
CA GLN A 258 -17.21 -13.74 2.53
C GLN A 258 -17.06 -14.03 1.04
N ASP A 259 -15.84 -13.90 0.55
CA ASP A 259 -15.47 -14.11 -0.85
C ASP A 259 -13.96 -14.33 -0.95
N SER A 260 -13.48 -14.92 -2.04
CA SER A 260 -12.05 -15.12 -2.26
C SER A 260 -11.71 -15.19 -3.74
N PHE A 261 -10.46 -14.86 -4.06
CA PHE A 261 -9.92 -14.95 -5.41
C PHE A 261 -8.43 -15.25 -5.37
N ARG A 262 -7.88 -15.63 -6.52
CA ARG A 262 -6.47 -15.97 -6.69
C ARG A 262 -5.75 -14.83 -7.41
N PHE A 263 -4.58 -14.45 -6.90
CA PHE A 263 -3.76 -13.41 -7.49
C PHE A 263 -2.35 -13.95 -7.76
N LYS A 264 -1.90 -13.89 -9.02
CA LYS A 264 -0.55 -14.25 -9.44
C LYS A 264 0.37 -13.05 -9.56
N GLY A 265 1.66 -13.32 -9.35
CA GLY A 265 2.71 -12.33 -9.57
C GLY A 265 2.81 -11.32 -8.43
N PRO A 266 3.66 -10.31 -8.59
CA PRO A 266 4.10 -9.47 -7.48
C PRO A 266 2.99 -8.57 -6.92
N ALA A 267 1.99 -8.21 -7.73
CA ALA A 267 0.83 -7.45 -7.26
C ALA A 267 -0.03 -8.20 -6.21
N ALA A 268 0.12 -9.53 -6.09
CA ALA A 268 -0.52 -10.30 -5.03
C ALA A 268 -0.08 -9.84 -3.62
N GLY A 269 1.16 -9.36 -3.48
CA GLY A 269 1.64 -8.80 -2.22
C GLY A 269 0.89 -7.52 -1.83
N GLU A 270 0.56 -6.66 -2.78
CA GLU A 270 0.05 -5.32 -2.43
C GLU A 270 -1.47 -5.21 -2.53
N ILE A 271 -2.15 -6.19 -3.13
CA ILE A 271 -3.59 -6.10 -3.41
C ILE A 271 -4.44 -5.86 -2.16
N LEU A 272 -4.12 -6.50 -1.04
CA LEU A 272 -4.83 -6.27 0.22
C LEU A 272 -4.53 -4.88 0.79
N GLY A 273 -3.30 -4.39 0.63
CA GLY A 273 -2.93 -3.01 0.96
C GLY A 273 -3.77 -2.01 0.17
N TRP A 274 -3.84 -2.17 -1.16
CA TRP A 274 -4.65 -1.31 -2.03
C TRP A 274 -6.13 -1.35 -1.69
N ILE A 275 -6.68 -2.52 -1.35
CA ILE A 275 -8.08 -2.65 -0.92
C ILE A 275 -8.30 -1.89 0.38
N TYR A 276 -7.42 -2.09 1.36
CA TYR A 276 -7.57 -1.49 2.67
C TYR A 276 -7.45 0.05 2.61
N LEU A 277 -6.47 0.55 1.87
CA LEU A 277 -6.31 1.99 1.64
C LEU A 277 -7.49 2.57 0.85
N GLY A 278 -8.38 1.76 0.28
CA GLY A 278 -9.51 2.20 -0.53
C GLY A 278 -9.12 2.62 -1.94
N PHE A 279 -7.91 2.28 -2.38
CA PHE A 279 -7.47 2.52 -3.76
C PHE A 279 -8.19 1.60 -4.75
N MET A 280 -8.51 0.38 -4.34
CA MET A 280 -9.35 -0.56 -5.09
C MET A 280 -10.49 -1.09 -4.23
N THR A 281 -11.65 -1.29 -4.82
CA THR A 281 -12.70 -2.11 -4.22
C THR A 281 -12.40 -3.60 -4.39
N TRP A 282 -13.08 -4.44 -3.61
CA TRP A 282 -12.94 -5.90 -3.70
C TRP A 282 -13.26 -6.44 -5.12
N ASP A 283 -14.30 -5.91 -5.77
CA ASP A 283 -14.69 -6.34 -7.11
C ASP A 283 -13.69 -5.84 -8.17
N GLU A 284 -13.16 -4.62 -8.03
CA GLU A 284 -12.10 -4.12 -8.91
C GLU A 284 -10.81 -4.94 -8.76
N ALA A 285 -10.47 -5.38 -7.55
CA ALA A 285 -9.32 -6.24 -7.30
C ALA A 285 -9.48 -7.62 -7.96
N LYS A 286 -10.69 -8.22 -7.93
CA LYS A 286 -10.99 -9.46 -8.66
C LYS A 286 -10.87 -9.28 -10.16
N ASP A 287 -11.44 -8.21 -10.70
CA ASP A 287 -11.35 -7.89 -12.13
C ASP A 287 -9.90 -7.64 -12.55
N PHE A 288 -9.11 -7.00 -11.69
CA PHE A 288 -7.69 -6.78 -11.91
C PHE A 288 -6.91 -8.09 -11.90
N ALA A 289 -7.12 -8.95 -10.89
CA ALA A 289 -6.52 -10.27 -10.82
C ALA A 289 -6.84 -11.13 -12.06
N GLY A 290 -8.08 -11.11 -12.54
CA GLY A 290 -8.51 -11.85 -13.73
C GLY A 290 -7.82 -11.42 -15.02
N ARG A 291 -7.28 -10.20 -15.11
CA ARG A 291 -6.50 -9.71 -16.25
C ARG A 291 -5.03 -10.13 -16.20
N GLN A 292 -4.55 -10.55 -15.03
CA GLN A 292 -3.16 -10.96 -14.79
C GLN A 292 -2.95 -12.49 -14.90
N GLN A 293 -4.00 -13.25 -15.23
CA GLN A 293 -3.98 -14.73 -15.27
C GLN A 293 -3.55 -15.31 -16.62
#